data_AF-A0A2V9NSA6-F1
#
_entry.id   AF-A0A2V9NSA6-F1
#
_cell.length_a   1.000
_cell.length_b   1.000
_cell.length_c   1.000
_cell.angle_alpha   90.00
_cell.angle_beta   90.00
_cell.angle_gamma   90.00
#
_symmetry.space_group_name_H-M   'P 1'
#
loop_
_entity.id
_entity.type
_entity.pdbx_description
1 polymer ?
#
loop_
_entity_poly.entity_id
_entity_poly.type
_entity_poly.pdbx_seq_one_letter_code
_entity_poly.pdbx_strand_id
1 'polypeptide(L)'
;METRVERGQAQEDQVTGAIERVTSQAPSSVFLGLAIGSMAASFILKLADRDDWALFVGQWAAPFLIMGNYNKMVKQHGSDGIESGYRAA
;
A
#
# COMPACT_ATOMS: atom_id res chain seq x y z
N MET A 1 -25.33 12.18 -27.24
CA MET A 1 -25.17 12.69 -25.86
C MET A 1 -23.71 12.99 -25.66
N GLU A 2 -23.32 14.26 -25.69
CA GLU A 2 -21.94 14.68 -25.43
C GLU A 2 -21.66 14.50 -23.93
N THR A 3 -20.88 13.50 -23.57
CA THR A 3 -20.36 13.35 -22.20
C THR A 3 -19.19 14.31 -22.05
N ARG A 4 -19.48 15.56 -21.67
CA ARG A 4 -18.48 16.52 -21.22
C ARG A 4 -17.96 16.05 -19.86
N VAL A 5 -17.00 15.12 -19.88
CA VAL A 5 -16.24 14.76 -18.69
C VAL A 5 -15.49 16.01 -18.22
N GLU A 6 -15.84 16.50 -17.03
CA GLU A 6 -15.12 17.61 -16.42
C GLU A 6 -13.66 17.20 -16.26
N ARG A 7 -12.74 18.07 -16.70
CA ARG A 7 -11.29 17.77 -16.72
C ARG A 7 -10.76 17.37 -15.34
N GLY A 8 -11.41 17.80 -14.26
CA GLY A 8 -11.12 17.38 -12.88
C GLY A 8 -11.48 15.92 -12.62
N GLN A 9 -12.68 15.46 -12.98
CA GLN A 9 -13.15 14.08 -12.75
C GLN A 9 -12.37 13.06 -13.58
N ALA A 10 -12.04 13.39 -14.84
CA ALA A 10 -11.21 12.51 -15.67
C ALA A 10 -9.76 12.39 -15.17
N GLN A 11 -9.25 13.40 -14.46
CA GLN A 11 -7.93 13.37 -13.84
C GLN A 11 -7.95 12.63 -12.50
N GLU A 12 -9.02 12.81 -11.71
CA GLU A 12 -9.26 12.07 -10.47
C GLU A 12 -9.43 10.56 -10.74
N ASP A 13 -10.20 10.18 -11.76
CA ASP A 13 -10.37 8.78 -12.19
C ASP A 13 -9.04 8.15 -12.66
N GLN A 14 -8.18 8.92 -13.33
CA GLN A 14 -6.87 8.43 -13.77
C GLN A 14 -5.89 8.27 -12.62
N VAL A 15 -5.89 9.19 -11.66
CA VAL A 15 -5.02 9.09 -10.47
C VAL A 15 -5.51 7.98 -9.55
N THR A 16 -6.83 7.88 -9.34
CA THR A 16 -7.46 6.82 -8.53
C THR A 16 -7.25 5.45 -9.17
N GLY A 17 -7.48 5.31 -10.48
CA GLY A 17 -7.25 4.05 -11.21
C GLY A 17 -5.77 3.65 -11.32
N ALA A 18 -4.84 4.62 -11.38
CA ALA A 18 -3.41 4.34 -11.35
C ALA A 18 -2.94 3.86 -9.96
N ILE A 19 -3.47 4.45 -8.89
CA ILE A 19 -3.21 4.01 -7.51
C ILE A 19 -3.82 2.63 -7.25
N GLU A 20 -5.03 2.36 -7.75
CA GLU A 20 -5.66 1.04 -7.68
C GLU A 20 -4.83 -0.01 -8.40
N ARG A 21 -4.30 0.25 -9.60
CA ARG A 21 -3.45 -0.70 -10.35
C ARG A 21 -2.10 -0.97 -9.67
N VAL A 22 -1.49 0.05 -9.06
CA VAL A 22 -0.21 -0.11 -8.36
C VAL A 22 -0.38 -0.83 -7.03
N THR A 23 -1.47 -0.54 -6.30
CA THR A 23 -1.77 -1.17 -5.00
C THR A 23 -2.23 -2.62 -5.17
N SER A 24 -3.08 -2.89 -6.15
CA SER A 24 -3.60 -4.24 -6.43
C SER A 24 -2.52 -5.23 -6.90
N GLN A 25 -1.38 -4.78 -7.41
CA GLN A 25 -0.25 -5.66 -7.78
C GLN A 25 0.86 -5.74 -6.77
N ALA A 26 1.01 -4.78 -5.84
CA ALA A 26 2.03 -4.87 -4.81
C ALA A 26 1.80 -6.14 -3.96
N PRO A 27 2.74 -7.10 -3.93
CA PRO A 27 2.69 -8.19 -2.99
C PRO A 27 2.69 -7.59 -1.58
N SER A 28 1.79 -8.01 -0.70
CA SER A 28 1.81 -7.59 0.72
C SER A 28 3.19 -7.82 1.37
N SER A 29 3.93 -8.81 0.87
CA SER A 29 5.31 -9.12 1.24
C SER A 29 6.30 -7.97 1.00
N VAL A 30 6.05 -7.06 0.06
CA VAL A 30 6.90 -5.87 -0.16
C VAL A 30 6.85 -4.93 1.03
N PHE A 31 5.65 -4.64 1.53
CA PHE A 31 5.46 -3.79 2.70
C PHE A 31 6.07 -4.41 3.96
N LEU A 32 5.95 -5.73 4.12
CA LEU A 32 6.61 -6.47 5.20
C LEU A 32 8.15 -6.40 5.07
N GLY A 33 8.67 -6.59 3.86
CA GLY A 33 10.10 -6.47 3.58
C GLY A 33 10.65 -5.08 3.86
N LEU A 34 9.91 -4.02 3.48
CA LEU A 34 10.25 -2.64 3.80
C LEU A 34 10.21 -2.38 5.30
N ALA A 35 9.23 -2.90 6.03
CA ALA A 35 9.16 -2.77 7.48
C ALA A 35 10.39 -3.41 8.15
N ILE A 36 10.72 -4.65 7.79
CA ILE A 36 11.89 -5.36 8.33
C ILE A 36 13.18 -4.64 7.92
N GLY A 37 13.30 -4.20 6.66
CA GLY A 37 14.43 -3.44 6.16
C GLY A 37 14.64 -2.13 6.92
N SER A 38 13.56 -1.41 7.23
CA SER A 38 13.59 -0.19 8.04
C SER A 38 14.09 -0.47 9.46
N MET A 39 13.60 -1.55 10.09
CA MET A 39 14.06 -1.96 11.42
C MET A 39 15.55 -2.32 11.42
N ALA A 40 16.01 -3.09 10.42
CA ALA A 40 17.40 -3.48 10.30
C ALA A 40 18.31 -2.28 10.02
N ALA A 41 17.92 -1.38 9.11
CA ALA A 41 18.67 -0.17 8.81
C ALA A 41 18.75 0.76 10.03
N SER A 42 17.64 0.95 10.76
CA SER A 42 17.61 1.69 12.01
C SER A 42 18.57 1.10 13.06
N PHE A 43 18.58 -0.23 13.21
CA PHE A 43 19.51 -0.90 14.13
C PHE A 43 20.98 -0.68 13.75
N ILE A 44 21.33 -0.79 12.46
CA ILE A 44 22.68 -0.50 11.98
C ILE A 44 23.08 0.95 12.24
N LEU A 45 22.17 1.90 12.00
CA LEU A 45 22.40 3.33 12.29
C LEU A 45 22.60 3.58 13.79
N LYS A 46 21.86 2.89 14.65
CA LYS A 46 22.02 2.97 16.10
C LYS A 46 23.39 2.45 16.54
N LEU A 47 23.87 1.36 15.95
CA LEU A 47 25.22 0.85 16.20
C LEU A 47 26.32 1.79 15.68
N ALA A 48 26.01 2.62 14.68
CA ALA A 48 26.91 3.63 14.13
C ALA A 48 26.83 4.99 14.86
N ASP A 49 26.16 5.06 16.02
CA ASP A 49 25.96 6.28 16.82
C ASP A 49 25.25 7.43 16.06
N ARG A 50 24.41 7.06 15.08
CA ARG A 50 23.60 7.97 14.26
C ARG A 50 22.15 7.99 14.76
N ASP A 51 21.97 8.40 16.00
CA ASP A 51 20.71 8.25 16.75
C ASP A 51 19.49 8.90 16.07
N ASP A 52 19.62 10.13 15.58
CA ASP A 52 18.51 10.84 14.93
C ASP A 52 18.05 10.11 13.66
N TRP A 53 19.01 9.60 12.88
CA TRP A 53 18.72 8.83 11.67
C TRP A 53 18.16 7.44 12.00
N ALA A 54 18.68 6.80 13.04
CA ALA A 54 18.15 5.53 13.53
C ALA A 54 16.68 5.68 13.94
N LEU A 55 16.34 6.74 14.68
CA LEU A 55 14.97 7.05 15.07
C LEU A 55 14.09 7.36 13.85
N PHE A 56 14.54 8.25 12.97
CA PHE A 56 13.80 8.62 11.77
C PHE A 56 13.47 7.41 10.90
N VAL A 57 14.46 6.57 10.61
CA VAL A 57 14.27 5.35 9.79
C VAL A 57 13.43 4.31 10.53
N GLY A 58 13.62 4.14 11.84
CA GLY A 58 12.87 3.17 12.64
C GLY A 58 11.36 3.46 12.69
N GLN A 59 10.97 4.73 12.66
CA GLN A 59 9.57 5.15 12.70
C GLN A 59 8.76 4.72 11.47
N TRP A 60 9.41 4.42 10.33
CA TRP A 60 8.72 4.00 9.10
C TRP A 60 8.24 2.54 9.11
N ALA A 61 8.68 1.72 10.06
CA ALA A 61 8.27 0.32 10.14
C ALA A 61 6.75 0.15 10.32
N ALA A 62 6.14 0.88 11.27
CA ALA A 62 4.69 0.83 11.49
C ALA A 62 3.88 1.37 10.29
N PRO A 63 4.21 2.53 9.69
CA PRO A 63 3.61 2.99 8.44
C PRO A 63 3.61 1.93 7.32
N PHE A 64 4.74 1.25 7.08
CA PHE A 64 4.79 0.20 6.05
C PHE A 64 3.85 -0.96 6.38
N LEU A 65 3.81 -1.42 7.63
CA LEU A 65 2.90 -2.50 8.04
C LEU A 65 1.42 -2.10 7.90
N ILE A 66 1.06 -0.86 8.23
CA ILE A 66 -0.30 -0.34 8.07
C ILE A 66 -0.70 -0.35 6.59
N MET A 67 0.19 0.12 5.70
CA MET A 67 -0.05 0.08 4.25
C MET A 67 -0.18 -1.35 3.71
N GLY A 68 0.68 -2.27 4.19
CA GLY A 68 0.59 -3.69 3.84
C GLY A 68 -0.71 -4.33 4.28
N ASN A 69 -1.19 -4.00 5.49
CA ASN A 69 -2.46 -4.48 6.02
C ASN A 69 -3.65 -3.91 5.22
N TYR A 70 -3.63 -2.61 4.92
CA TYR A 70 -4.64 -1.98 4.05
C TYR A 70 -4.76 -2.69 2.70
N ASN A 71 -3.64 -2.92 2.01
CA ASN A 71 -3.64 -3.63 0.73
C ASN A 71 -4.21 -5.06 0.84
N LYS A 72 -3.86 -5.77 1.93
CA LYS A 72 -4.39 -7.12 2.18
C LYS A 72 -5.91 -7.11 2.39
N MET A 73 -6.42 -6.16 3.19
CA MET A 73 -7.85 -6.02 3.45
C MET A 73 -8.62 -5.69 2.16
N VAL A 74 -8.12 -4.79 1.32
CA VAL A 74 -8.75 -4.44 0.04
C VAL A 74 -8.86 -5.67 -0.88
N LYS A 75 -7.80 -6.47 -0.98
CA LYS A 75 -7.81 -7.69 -1.81
C LYS A 75 -8.76 -8.77 -1.29
N GLN A 76 -8.88 -8.91 0.03
CA GLN A 76 -9.81 -9.86 0.64
C GLN A 76 -11.27 -9.47 0.36
N HIS A 77 -11.65 -8.23 0.64
CA HIS A 77 -13.02 -7.75 0.44
C HIS A 77 -13.41 -7.64 -1.05
N GLY A 78 -12.45 -7.53 -1.97
CA GLY A 78 -12.70 -7.63 -3.41
C GLY A 78 -12.87 -9.05 -3.94
N SER A 79 -12.21 -10.05 -3.35
CA SER A 79 -12.27 -11.46 -3.79
C SER A 79 -13.52 -12.17 -3.29
N ASP A 80 -13.97 -11.85 -2.06
CA ASP A 80 -15.17 -12.43 -1.46
C ASP A 80 -16.46 -11.99 -2.19
N GLY A 81 -16.42 -10.86 -2.91
CA GLY A 81 -17.53 -10.37 -3.73
C GLY A 81 -17.74 -11.17 -5.03
N ILE A 82 -16.72 -11.85 -5.55
CA ILE A 82 -16.81 -12.61 -6.81
C ILE A 82 -17.27 -14.06 -6.57
N GLU A 83 -16.87 -14.68 -5.45
CA GLU A 83 -17.24 -16.07 -5.15
C GLU A 83 -18.74 -16.23 -4.84
N SER A 84 -19.37 -15.22 -4.23
CA SER A 84 -20.82 -15.23 -3.94
C SER A 84 -21.69 -15.22 -5.20
N GLY A 85 -21.23 -14.57 -6.28
CA GLY A 85 -21.95 -14.53 -7.56
C GLY A 85 -21.87 -15.85 -8.36
N TYR A 86 -20.79 -16.62 -8.20
CA TYR A 86 -20.61 -17.89 -8.92
C TYR A 86 -21.32 -19.06 -8.24
N ARG A 87 -21.57 -19.01 -6.93
CA ARG A 87 -22.34 -20.04 -6.20
C ARG A 87 -23.84 -19.87 -6.29
N ALA A 88 -24.31 -18.78 -6.90
CA ALA A 88 -25.73 -18.46 -7.09
C ALA A 88 -26.22 -18.60 -8.54
N ALA A 89 -25.38 -19.11 -9.44
CA ALA A 89 -25.71 -19.42 -10.85
C ALA A 89 -25.58 -20.93 -11.10
#